data_AF-A0AA96PGB6-F1
#
_entry.id   AF-A0AA96PGB6-F1
#
_cell.length_a   1.000
_cell.length_b   1.000
_cell.length_c   1.000
_cell.angle_alpha   90.00
_cell.angle_beta   90.00
_cell.angle_gamma   90.00
#
_symmetry.space_group_name_H-M   'P 1'
#
loop_
_entity.id
_entity.type
_entity.pdbx_description
1 polymer ?
#
loop_
_entity_poly.entity_id
_entity_poly.type
_entity_poly.pdbx_seq_one_letter_code
_entity_poly.pdbx_strand_id
1 'polypeptide(L)'
;MAIMTDNHAATDDEAPVWRADVDALAFRPSGHRGLCMVHRHAFRTLLRRYPSPEDCAAYFQDHRAVFQAAASVKLAQASVAADTNFHLTSRDLARAMQN
;
A
#
# COMPACT_ATOMS: atom_id res chain seq x y z
N MET A 1 -12.61 10.72 36.42
CA MET A 1 -13.68 10.45 35.42
C MET A 1 -13.11 10.86 34.07
N ALA A 2 -13.15 9.95 33.08
CA ALA A 2 -12.28 9.86 31.91
C ALA A 2 -11.85 11.18 31.23
N ILE A 3 -10.55 11.50 31.31
CA ILE A 3 -9.84 12.28 30.30
C ILE A 3 -9.24 11.25 29.35
N MET A 4 -10.01 10.80 28.36
CA MET A 4 -9.48 10.03 27.23
C MET A 4 -9.15 11.01 26.12
N THR A 5 -8.21 11.91 26.42
CA THR A 5 -7.44 12.60 25.40
C THR A 5 -6.20 11.74 25.19
N ASP A 6 -6.29 10.77 24.29
CA ASP A 6 -5.10 10.13 23.74
C ASP A 6 -5.26 10.07 22.21
N ASN A 7 -4.56 11.01 21.59
CA ASN A 7 -3.68 10.69 20.48
C ASN A 7 -4.35 10.20 19.19
N HIS A 8 -5.18 11.06 18.58
CA HIS A 8 -5.28 11.10 17.11
C HIS A 8 -4.00 11.72 16.54
N ALA A 9 -2.84 11.16 16.90
CA ALA A 9 -1.62 11.37 16.15
C ALA A 9 -1.86 10.64 14.84
N ALA A 10 -2.01 11.41 13.76
CA ALA A 10 -1.77 10.91 12.44
C ALA A 10 -0.36 10.31 12.41
N THR A 11 -0.24 9.02 12.71
CA THR A 11 0.99 8.28 12.51
C THR A 11 1.13 8.12 11.00
N ASP A 12 1.96 8.99 10.42
CA ASP A 12 2.56 8.86 9.08
C ASP A 12 3.35 7.54 8.89
N ASP A 13 3.36 6.70 9.93
CA ASP A 13 3.97 5.37 10.05
C ASP A 13 2.94 4.30 10.45
N GLU A 14 1.75 4.28 9.85
CA GLU A 14 0.89 3.10 9.95
C GLU A 14 1.56 1.95 9.18
N ALA A 15 2.09 0.98 9.94
CA ALA A 15 2.66 -0.24 9.39
C ALA A 15 1.67 -0.89 8.40
N PRO A 16 2.16 -1.47 7.30
CA PRO A 16 1.31 -2.12 6.32
C PRO A 16 0.53 -3.26 6.97
N VAL A 17 -0.79 -3.20 6.87
CA VAL A 17 -1.71 -4.20 7.43
C VAL A 17 -2.04 -5.23 6.36
N TRP A 18 -1.71 -6.50 6.61
CA TRP A 18 -2.16 -7.58 5.75
C TRP A 18 -3.64 -7.88 5.96
N ARG A 19 -4.41 -7.87 4.87
CA ARG A 19 -5.84 -8.23 4.85
C ARG A 19 -6.00 -9.59 4.16
N ALA A 20 -6.14 -10.64 4.97
CA ALA A 20 -6.36 -12.00 4.48
C ALA A 20 -7.69 -12.16 3.72
N ASP A 21 -8.72 -11.39 4.07
CA ASP A 21 -10.04 -11.42 3.42
C ASP A 21 -9.99 -11.14 1.90
N VAL A 22 -9.05 -10.30 1.47
CA VAL A 22 -8.87 -9.89 0.06
C VAL A 22 -7.49 -10.26 -0.49
N ASP A 23 -6.72 -11.05 0.27
CA ASP A 23 -5.31 -11.36 0.04
C ASP A 23 -4.53 -10.08 -0.37
N ALA A 24 -4.66 -8.99 0.39
CA ALA A 24 -4.07 -7.70 0.03
C ALA A 24 -3.39 -7.00 1.20
N LEU A 25 -2.24 -6.37 0.93
CA LEU A 25 -1.52 -5.52 1.87
C LEU A 25 -2.04 -4.09 1.77
N ALA A 26 -2.65 -3.58 2.84
CA ALA A 26 -3.12 -2.20 2.93
C ALA A 26 -2.07 -1.33 3.62
N PHE A 27 -1.71 -0.20 3.02
CA PHE A 27 -0.79 0.77 3.60
C PHE A 27 -1.24 2.19 3.23
N ARG A 28 -0.79 3.19 4.00
CA ARG A 28 -1.00 4.60 3.64
C ARG A 28 0.19 5.15 2.86
N PRO A 29 -0.01 5.64 1.62
CA PRO A 29 1.01 6.39 0.91
C PRO A 29 1.16 7.79 1.52
N SER A 30 2.38 8.27 1.66
CA SER A 30 2.67 9.60 2.21
C SER A 30 2.06 10.69 1.33
N GLY A 31 1.42 11.68 1.97
CA GLY A 31 0.77 12.79 1.28
C GLY A 31 -0.66 12.51 0.80
N HIS A 32 -1.27 11.41 1.21
CA HIS A 32 -2.65 11.08 0.84
C HIS A 32 -3.41 10.40 1.99
N ARG A 33 -4.70 10.70 2.12
CA ARG A 33 -5.54 10.17 3.22
C ARG A 33 -6.13 8.79 2.93
N GLY A 34 -6.23 8.43 1.65
CA GLY A 34 -6.75 7.14 1.20
C GLY A 34 -5.78 5.98 1.47
N LEU A 35 -6.33 4.79 1.76
CA LEU A 35 -5.54 3.57 1.86
C LEU A 35 -5.21 3.02 0.48
N CYS A 36 -3.96 2.62 0.31
CA CYS A 36 -3.49 1.89 -0.85
C CYS A 36 -3.44 0.39 -0.53
N MET A 37 -4.13 -0.41 -1.33
CA MET A 37 -4.21 -1.86 -1.14
C MET A 37 -3.50 -2.59 -2.29
N VAL A 38 -2.57 -3.48 -1.95
CA VAL A 38 -1.80 -4.26 -2.92
C VAL A 38 -2.17 -5.73 -2.83
N HIS A 39 -2.82 -6.26 -3.87
CA HIS A 39 -3.16 -7.68 -3.89
C HIS A 39 -1.93 -8.57 -4.02
N ARG A 40 -1.97 -9.74 -3.37
CA ARG A 40 -1.00 -10.82 -3.48
C ARG A 40 -0.75 -11.26 -4.92
N HIS A 41 -1.78 -11.18 -5.77
CA HIS A 41 -1.64 -11.44 -7.21
C HIS A 41 -0.62 -10.51 -7.89
N ALA A 42 -0.52 -9.25 -7.44
CA ALA A 42 0.45 -8.31 -7.96
C ALA A 42 1.88 -8.70 -7.54
N PHE A 43 2.07 -9.04 -6.26
CA PHE A 43 3.33 -9.59 -5.76
C PHE A 43 3.71 -10.89 -6.47
N ARG A 44 2.74 -11.78 -6.75
CA ARG A 44 2.95 -13.04 -7.48
C ARG A 44 3.51 -12.80 -8.88
N THR A 45 3.02 -11.78 -9.58
CA THR A 45 3.55 -11.41 -10.91
C THR A 45 4.98 -10.88 -10.82
N LEU A 46 5.28 -10.07 -9.80
CA LEU A 46 6.59 -9.45 -9.60
C LEU A 46 7.65 -10.47 -9.16
N LEU A 47 7.36 -11.21 -8.10
CA LEU A 47 8.26 -12.20 -7.51
C LEU A 47 8.33 -13.50 -8.33
N ARG A 48 7.41 -13.70 -9.29
CA ARG A 48 7.25 -14.92 -10.11
C ARG A 48 7.17 -16.22 -9.29
N ARG A 49 6.89 -16.11 -7.99
CA ARG A 49 6.63 -17.21 -7.04
C ARG A 49 5.35 -16.92 -6.28
N TYR A 50 4.89 -17.84 -5.44
CA TYR A 50 3.74 -17.63 -4.55
C TYR A 50 4.25 -17.14 -3.19
N PRO A 51 4.38 -15.82 -2.94
CA PRO A 51 4.88 -15.31 -1.68
C PRO A 51 3.87 -15.55 -0.56
N SER A 52 4.34 -15.87 0.64
CA SER A 52 3.51 -15.84 1.84
C SER A 52 3.15 -14.39 2.22
N PRO A 53 2.12 -14.17 3.06
CA PRO A 53 1.81 -12.84 3.60
C PRO A 53 3.04 -12.15 4.22
N GLU A 54 3.87 -12.95 4.88
CA GLU A 54 5.12 -12.55 5.53
C GLU A 54 6.16 -12.09 4.51
N ASP A 55 6.38 -12.87 3.44
CA ASP A 55 7.23 -12.46 2.31
C ASP A 55 6.72 -11.16 1.67
N CYS A 56 5.39 -11.01 1.51
CA CYS A 56 4.81 -9.80 0.92
C CYS A 56 5.07 -8.57 1.80
N ALA A 57 4.90 -8.71 3.12
CA ALA A 57 5.17 -7.64 4.07
C ALA A 57 6.66 -7.28 4.11
N ALA A 58 7.55 -8.27 4.13
CA ALA A 58 9.00 -8.04 4.09
C ALA A 58 9.43 -7.37 2.78
N TYR A 59 8.93 -7.85 1.64
CA TYR A 59 9.21 -7.27 0.32
C TYR A 59 8.67 -5.85 0.17
N PHE A 60 7.48 -5.59 0.73
CA PHE A 60 6.93 -4.24 0.77
C PHE A 60 7.79 -3.31 1.62
N GLN A 61 8.27 -3.75 2.78
CA GLN A 61 9.13 -2.94 3.64
C GLN A 61 10.45 -2.60 2.94
N ASP A 62 11.08 -3.58 2.30
CA ASP A 62 12.31 -3.40 1.53
C ASP A 62 12.13 -2.43 0.34
N HIS A 63 10.99 -2.54 -0.35
CA HIS A 63 10.69 -1.73 -1.55
C HIS A 63 9.64 -0.63 -1.31
N ARG A 64 9.46 -0.15 -0.07
CA ARG A 64 8.37 0.79 0.32
C ARG A 64 8.32 2.02 -0.59
N ALA A 65 9.49 2.54 -0.97
CA ALA A 65 9.63 3.69 -1.87
C ALA A 65 9.01 3.44 -3.25
N VAL A 66 9.18 2.24 -3.82
CA VAL A 66 8.61 1.87 -5.13
C VAL A 66 7.09 1.79 -5.05
N PHE A 67 6.55 1.20 -3.98
CA PHE A 67 5.10 1.12 -3.77
C PHE A 67 4.48 2.50 -3.55
N GLN A 68 5.16 3.38 -2.82
CA GLN A 68 4.74 4.78 -2.67
C GLN A 68 4.79 5.54 -4.00
N ALA A 69 5.86 5.37 -4.79
CA ALA A 69 5.95 5.99 -6.11
C ALA A 69 4.83 5.49 -7.05
N ALA A 70 4.57 4.18 -7.07
CA ALA A 70 3.46 3.58 -7.82
C ALA A 70 2.12 4.20 -7.43
N ALA A 71 1.85 4.27 -6.12
CA ALA A 71 0.67 4.92 -5.56
C ALA A 71 0.54 6.39 -6.01
N SER A 72 1.61 7.18 -5.89
CA SER A 72 1.62 8.60 -6.30
C SER A 72 1.40 8.77 -7.80
N VAL A 73 2.01 7.94 -8.64
CA VAL A 73 1.83 7.95 -10.09
C VAL A 73 0.38 7.60 -10.45
N LYS A 74 -0.21 6.61 -9.78
CA LYS A 74 -1.60 6.23 -9.96
C LYS A 74 -2.56 7.34 -9.53
N LEU A 75 -2.31 7.98 -8.39
CA LEU A 75 -3.08 9.12 -7.90
C LEU A 75 -3.04 10.27 -8.92
N ALA A 76 -1.86 10.59 -9.44
CA ALA A 76 -1.68 11.61 -10.47
C ALA A 76 -2.38 11.26 -11.79
N GLN A 77 -2.39 9.99 -12.19
CA GLN A 77 -2.99 9.55 -13.46
C GLN A 77 -4.50 9.35 -13.39
N ALA A 78 -5.01 8.82 -12.28
CA ALA A 78 -6.39 8.37 -12.18
C ALA A 78 -7.34 9.45 -11.64
N SER A 79 -6.85 10.65 -11.29
CA SER A 79 -7.61 11.69 -10.58
C SER A 79 -8.45 11.11 -9.44
N VAL A 80 -7.92 10.08 -8.78
CA VAL A 80 -8.60 9.43 -7.67
C VAL A 80 -8.65 10.45 -6.55
N ALA A 81 -9.86 10.75 -6.08
CA ALA A 81 -10.07 11.74 -5.04
C ALA A 81 -9.15 11.43 -3.85
N ALA A 82 -8.58 12.48 -3.25
CA ALA A 82 -7.54 12.39 -2.22
C ALA A 82 -7.97 11.69 -0.90
N ASP A 83 -9.17 11.11 -0.87
CA ASP A 83 -9.77 10.42 0.27
C ASP A 83 -10.23 8.99 -0.07
N THR A 84 -10.17 8.58 -1.35
CA THR A 84 -10.71 7.27 -1.76
C THR A 84 -9.66 6.17 -1.66
N ASN A 85 -10.03 5.07 -1.02
CA ASN A 85 -9.21 3.86 -0.99
C ASN A 85 -9.05 3.29 -2.41
N PHE A 86 -7.83 2.96 -2.81
CA PHE A 86 -7.55 2.43 -4.14
C PHE A 86 -6.64 1.21 -4.09
N HIS A 87 -6.74 0.38 -5.12
CA HIS A 87 -5.95 -0.85 -5.24
C HIS A 87 -4.81 -0.66 -6.25
N LEU A 88 -3.59 -1.06 -5.89
CA LEU A 88 -2.47 -1.19 -6.83
C LEU A 88 -2.60 -2.52 -7.59
N THR A 89 -2.49 -2.44 -8.91
CA THR A 89 -2.51 -3.61 -9.79
C THR A 89 -1.08 -3.96 -10.21
N SER A 90 -0.86 -5.19 -10.68
CA SER A 90 0.46 -5.63 -11.14
C SER A 90 1.03 -4.72 -12.23
N ARG A 91 0.17 -4.11 -13.07
CA ARG A 91 0.57 -3.16 -14.11
C ARG A 91 1.15 -1.87 -13.54
N ASP A 92 0.58 -1.39 -12.45
CA ASP A 92 1.03 -0.18 -11.79
C ASP A 92 2.40 -0.37 -11.15
N LEU A 93 2.56 -1.48 -10.41
CA LEU A 93 3.84 -1.86 -9.82
C LEU A 93 4.90 -2.16 -10.88
N ALA A 94 4.55 -2.86 -11.96
CA ALA A 94 5.47 -3.12 -13.07
C ALA A 94 5.90 -1.83 -13.77
N ARG A 95 5.07 -0.78 -13.77
CA ARG A 95 5.43 0.52 -14.29
C ARG A 95 6.37 1.26 -13.33
N ALA A 96 6.09 1.22 -12.04
CA ALA A 96 6.93 1.84 -11.01
C ALA A 96 8.30 1.16 -10.85
N MET A 97 8.42 -0.13 -11.14
CA MET A 97 9.69 -0.86 -11.14
C MET A 97 10.53 -0.66 -12.41
N GLN A 98 9.93 -0.15 -13.49
CA GLN A 98 10.63 0.10 -14.76
C GLN A 98 11.06 1.56 -14.95
N ASN A 99 10.77 2.43 -13.97
CA ASN A 99 11.06 3.87 -14.00
C ASN A 99 12.01 4.24 -12.85
#